data_AF-A0AAW8KL57-F1
#
_entry.id   AF-A0AAW8KL57-F1
#
_cell.length_a   1.000
_cell.length_b   1.000
_cell.length_c   1.000
_cell.angle_alpha   90.00
_cell.angle_beta   90.00
_cell.angle_gamma   90.00
#
_symmetry.space_group_name_H-M   'P 1'
#
loop_
_entity.id
_entity.type
_entity.pdbx_description
1 polymer ?
#
loop_
_entity_poly.entity_id
_entity_poly.type
_entity_poly.pdbx_seq_one_letter_code
_entity_poly.pdbx_strand_id
1 'polypeptide(L)' 'LALIATSDLLTLKKTIYVANLSENEINEPDSNRHYQAVKALAQEEGSQCLPICAKLEADIAELDDPEE' A
#
# COMPACT_ATOMS: atom_id res chain seq x y z
N LEU A 1 19.87 14.37 19.15
CA LEU A 1 18.63 13.84 18.54
C LEU A 1 17.35 14.21 19.30
N ALA A 2 17.39 14.59 20.58
CA ALA A 2 16.19 14.87 21.39
C ALA A 2 15.20 15.87 20.76
N LEU A 3 15.68 16.99 20.19
CA LEU A 3 14.82 17.98 19.53
C LEU A 3 14.06 17.42 18.32
N ILE A 4 14.70 16.56 17.53
CA ILE A 4 14.08 15.93 16.35
C ILE A 4 13.02 14.90 16.80
N ALA A 5 13.31 14.14 17.85
CA ALA A 5 12.39 13.15 18.40
C ALA A 5 11.15 13.76 19.07
N THR A 6 11.26 14.99 19.60
CA THR A 6 10.13 15.74 20.18
C THR A 6 9.40 16.61 19.17
N SER A 7 9.81 16.59 17.90
CA SER A 7 9.17 17.34 16.82
C SER A 7 8.25 16.43 16.02
N ASP A 8 7.01 16.88 15.76
CA ASP A 8 6.04 16.13 14.96
C ASP A 8 6.30 16.27 13.45
N LEU A 9 7.46 15.81 13.00
CA LEU A 9 7.83 15.85 11.59
C LEU A 9 7.08 14.77 10.81
N LEU A 10 6.40 15.17 9.72
CA LEU A 10 5.63 14.27 8.88
C LEU A 10 6.49 13.14 8.27
N THR A 11 7.73 13.46 7.89
CA THR A 11 8.67 12.51 7.27
C THR A 11 9.22 11.46 8.24
N LEU A 12 9.04 11.64 9.55
CA LEU A 12 9.42 10.62 10.55
C LEU A 12 8.32 9.56 10.75
N LYS A 13 7.10 9.80 10.26
CA LYS A 13 6.03 8.81 10.38
C LYS A 13 6.39 7.57 9.55
N LYS A 14 6.02 6.39 10.07
CA LYS A 14 6.17 5.13 9.33
C LYS A 14 5.29 5.17 8.10
N THR A 15 5.88 4.89 6.94
CA THR A 15 5.19 4.89 5.65
C THR A 15 5.01 3.47 5.14
N ILE A 16 3.85 3.19 4.56
CA ILE A 16 3.53 1.95 3.84
C ILE A 16 3.12 2.35 2.43
N TYR A 17 3.68 1.66 1.45
CA TYR A 17 3.32 1.80 0.05
C TYR A 17 2.17 0.86 -0.27
N VAL A 18 1.09 1.40 -0.81
CA VAL A 18 -0.07 0.64 -1.24
C VAL A 18 -0.20 0.79 -2.74
N ALA A 19 0.19 -0.25 -3.48
CA ALA A 19 0.12 -0.28 -4.93
C ALA A 19 -1.25 -0.79 -5.36
N ASN A 20 -2.02 0.05 -6.05
CA ASN A 20 -3.33 -0.32 -6.57
C ASN A 20 -3.18 -0.97 -7.96
N LEU A 21 -3.57 -2.24 -8.06
CA LEU A 21 -3.51 -3.05 -9.27
C LEU A 21 -4.93 -3.31 -9.80
N SER A 22 -5.03 -3.69 -11.07
CA SER A 22 -6.28 -4.22 -11.61
C SER A 22 -6.58 -5.63 -11.07
N GLU A 23 -7.85 -6.06 -11.17
CA GLU A 23 -8.30 -7.39 -10.73
C GLU A 23 -7.56 -8.55 -11.39
N ASN A 24 -7.05 -8.38 -12.62
CA ASN A 24 -6.30 -9.42 -13.30
C ASN A 24 -4.86 -9.52 -12.75
N GLU A 25 -4.26 -8.39 -12.41
CA GLU A 25 -2.86 -8.28 -12.01
C GLU A 25 -2.65 -8.59 -10.52
N ILE A 26 -3.69 -8.46 -9.69
CA ILE A 26 -3.58 -8.74 -8.25
C ILE A 26 -3.27 -10.20 -7.94
N ASN A 27 -3.59 -11.13 -8.84
CA ASN A 27 -3.27 -12.56 -8.70
C ASN A 27 -1.78 -12.85 -8.98
N GLU A 28 -1.14 -12.06 -9.83
CA GLU A 28 0.30 -12.17 -10.13
C GLU A 28 0.99 -10.78 -10.09
N PRO A 29 1.04 -10.11 -8.93
CA PRO A 29 1.52 -8.72 -8.85
C PRO A 29 2.95 -8.56 -9.35
N ASP A 30 3.79 -9.56 -9.13
CA ASP A 30 5.19 -9.53 -9.51
C ASP A 30 5.41 -9.49 -11.05
N SER A 31 4.40 -9.82 -11.85
CA SER A 31 4.43 -9.68 -13.31
C SER A 31 4.25 -8.22 -13.78
N ASN A 32 3.68 -7.36 -12.94
CA ASN A 32 3.44 -5.96 -13.26
C ASN A 32 4.72 -5.13 -13.03
N ARG A 33 5.22 -4.52 -14.11
CA ARG A 33 6.43 -3.67 -14.06
C ARG A 33 6.31 -2.49 -13.09
N HIS A 34 5.14 -1.88 -12.97
CA HIS A 34 4.91 -0.74 -12.07
C HIS A 34 4.91 -1.18 -10.62
N TYR A 35 4.32 -2.33 -10.30
CA TYR A 35 4.39 -2.91 -8.96
C TYR A 35 5.84 -3.21 -8.56
N GLN A 36 6.65 -3.79 -9.46
CA GLN A 36 8.08 -3.99 -9.20
C GLN A 36 8.83 -2.69 -8.90
N ALA A 37 8.52 -1.62 -9.64
CA ALA A 37 9.15 -0.31 -9.40
C ALA A 37 8.77 0.27 -8.02
N VAL A 38 7.50 0.19 -7.63
CA VAL A 38 7.03 0.66 -6.30
C VAL A 38 7.61 -0.21 -5.18
N LYS A 39 7.68 -1.53 -5.38
CA LYS A 39 8.26 -2.48 -4.43
C LYS A 39 9.76 -2.21 -4.21
N ALA A 40 10.51 -1.93 -5.28
CA ALA A 40 11.92 -1.55 -5.17
C ALA A 40 12.10 -0.22 -4.40
N LEU A 41 11.30 0.80 -4.71
CA LEU A 41 11.34 2.08 -4.00
C LEU A 41 11.03 1.91 -2.50
N ALA A 42 9.98 1.15 -2.17
CA ALA A 42 9.63 0.88 -0.78
C ALA A 42 10.77 0.16 -0.04
N GLN A 43 11.45 -0.78 -0.69
CA GLN A 43 12.62 -1.46 -0.12
C GLN A 43 13.80 -0.50 0.12
N GLU A 44 14.10 0.39 -0.82
CA GLU A 44 15.14 1.42 -0.67
C GLU A 44 14.86 2.35 0.52
N GLU A 45 13.59 2.66 0.78
CA GLU A 45 13.17 3.49 1.92
C GLU A 45 12.98 2.71 3.22
N GLY A 46 13.14 1.38 3.21
CA GLY A 46 12.88 0.53 4.37
C GLY A 46 11.40 0.42 4.75
N SER A 47 10.50 0.70 3.81
CA SER A 47 9.06 0.64 3.92
C SER A 47 8.48 -0.66 3.38
N GLN A 48 7.29 -1.02 3.84
CA GLN A 48 6.53 -2.15 3.30
C GLN A 48 5.77 -1.73 2.05
N CYS A 49 5.57 -2.67 1.12
CA CYS A 49 4.75 -2.48 -0.07
C CYS A 49 3.68 -3.57 -0.15
N LEU A 50 2.41 -3.18 -0.24
CA LEU A 50 1.28 -4.10 -0.40
C LEU A 50 0.61 -3.89 -1.76
N PRO A 51 0.41 -4.96 -2.55
CA PRO A 51 -0.47 -4.90 -3.69
C PRO A 51 -1.93 -5.05 -3.21
N ILE A 52 -2.82 -4.18 -3.70
CA ILE A 52 -4.26 -4.30 -3.47
C ILE A 52 -5.01 -4.10 -4.78
N CYS A 53 -6.28 -4.48 -4.83
CA CYS A 53 -7.20 -4.04 -5.88
C CYS A 53 -8.35 -3.28 -5.23
N ALA A 54 -8.29 -1.95 -5.24
CA ALA A 54 -9.25 -1.11 -4.51
C ALA A 54 -10.71 -1.34 -4.92
N LYS A 55 -10.94 -1.73 -6.19
CA LYS A 55 -12.28 -2.08 -6.67
C LYS A 55 -12.77 -3.38 -6.04
N LEU A 56 -11.97 -4.44 -6.05
CA LEU A 56 -12.32 -5.71 -5.43
C LEU A 56 -12.58 -5.55 -3.92
N GLU A 57 -11.76 -4.76 -3.22
CA GLU A 57 -11.97 -4.46 -1.80
C GLU A 57 -13.29 -3.72 -1.55
N ALA A 58 -13.68 -2.79 -2.44
CA ALA A 58 -14.95 -2.10 -2.35
C ALA A 58 -16.13 -3.04 -2.62
N ASP A 59 -16.05 -3.87 -3.66
CA ASP A 59 -17.08 -4.86 -4.00
C ASP A 59 -17.31 -5.85 -2.83
N ILE A 60 -16.27 -6.25 -2.10
CA ILE A 60 -16.38 -7.08 -0.89
C ILE A 60 -17.05 -6.31 0.25
N ALA A 61 -16.64 -5.06 0.49
CA ALA A 61 -17.19 -4.24 1.57
C ALA A 61 -18.70 -3.96 1.40
N GLU A 62 -19.19 -3.85 0.16
CA GLU A 62 -20.63 -3.72 -0.13
C GLU A 62 -21.42 -5.00 0.14
N LEU A 63 -20.80 -6.18 -0.03
CA LEU A 63 -21.44 -7.47 0.28
C LEU A 63 -21.49 -7.78 1.79
N ASP A 64 -20.54 -7.23 2.55
CA ASP A 64 -20.42 -7.44 4.00
C ASP A 64 -21.29 -6.47 4.83
N ASP A 65 -22.06 -5.58 4.19
CA ASP A 65 -22.99 -4.67 4.88
C ASP A 65 -24.16 -5.47 5.49
N PRO A 66 -24.22 -5.65 6.83
CA PRO A 66 -25.22 -6.50 7.48
C PRO A 66 -26.62 -5.85 7.53
N GLU A 67 -26.80 -4.65 6.98
CA GLU A 67 -28.11 -4.01 6.83
C GLU A 67 -28.89 -4.48 5.58
N GLU A 68 -28.36 -5.45 4.81
CA GLU A 68 -29.13 -6.34 3.90
C GLU A 68 -29.32 -7.77 4.45
#